data_AF-A0A517SG74-F1
#
_entry.id   AF-A0A517SG74-F1
#
_cell.length_a   1.000
_cell.length_b   1.000
_cell.length_c   1.000
_cell.angle_alpha   90.00
_cell.angle_beta   90.00
_cell.angle_gamma   90.00
#
_symmetry.space_group_name_H-M   'P 1'
#
loop_
_entity.id
_entity.type
_entity.pdbx_description
1 polymer ?
#
loop_
_entity_poly.entity_id
_entity_poly.type
_entity_poly.pdbx_seq_one_letter_code
_entity_poly.pdbx_strand_id
1 'polypeptide(L)'
;MKRASDKTGESRQSIEVLQQRYQSLDRRRIQAETNLENARKELERLQREAREKYGTDDIAQLRSKLEQMKSDNEDKRRSYQSDLDRIESELTDIETRYERAGSPGEPS
;
A
#
# COMPACT_ATOMS: atom_id res chain seq x y z
N MET A 1 42.78 -63.92 5.23
CA MET A 1 41.80 -63.11 4.48
C MET A 1 41.39 -61.90 5.33
N LYS A 2 41.10 -60.77 4.67
CA LYS A 2 41.06 -59.37 5.12
C LYS A 2 40.46 -59.07 6.52
N ARG A 3 41.18 -58.23 7.28
CA ARG A 3 40.66 -57.40 8.38
C ARG A 3 39.68 -56.37 7.80
N ALA A 4 38.44 -56.38 8.24
CA ALA A 4 37.50 -55.26 8.09
C ALA A 4 37.52 -54.46 9.41
N SER A 5 38.63 -53.78 9.65
CA SER A 5 38.75 -52.76 10.70
C SER A 5 38.23 -51.43 10.17
N ASP A 6 37.43 -50.75 11.00
CA ASP A 6 36.98 -49.36 10.89
C ASP A 6 36.10 -48.95 9.70
N LYS A 7 34.79 -48.99 9.93
CA LYS A 7 33.83 -48.09 9.29
C LYS A 7 32.91 -47.44 10.33
N THR A 8 33.51 -46.76 11.31
CA THR A 8 32.82 -45.80 12.19
C THR A 8 33.84 -44.82 12.76
N GLY A 9 34.64 -44.20 11.88
CA GLY A 9 35.34 -42.98 12.24
C GLY A 9 34.36 -41.83 12.12
N GLU A 10 33.76 -41.39 13.24
CA GLU A 10 33.23 -40.04 13.34
C GLU A 10 34.31 -39.08 12.81
N SER A 11 34.05 -38.45 11.66
CA SER A 11 34.97 -37.49 11.07
C SER A 11 35.00 -36.25 11.98
N ARG A 12 35.81 -36.29 13.04
CA ARG A 12 36.07 -35.14 13.90
C ARG A 12 36.65 -34.05 13.00
N GLN A 13 35.88 -33.00 12.78
CA GLN A 13 36.33 -31.85 12.02
C GLN A 13 37.52 -31.22 12.73
N SER A 14 38.50 -30.74 11.95
CA SER A 14 39.62 -30.02 12.54
C SER A 14 39.13 -28.74 13.20
N ILE A 15 39.90 -28.24 14.18
CA ILE A 15 39.57 -27.02 14.93
C ILE A 15 39.40 -25.83 13.97
N GLU A 16 40.20 -25.78 12.91
CA GLU A 16 40.15 -24.73 11.88
C GLU A 16 38.81 -24.77 11.13
N VAL A 17 38.31 -25.96 10.77
CA VAL A 17 37.01 -26.13 10.11
C VAL A 17 35.88 -25.70 11.04
N LEU A 18 35.95 -26.07 12.32
CA LEU A 18 34.95 -25.65 13.31
C LEU A 18 34.96 -24.12 13.51
N GLN A 19 36.14 -23.51 13.55
CA GLN A 19 36.28 -22.06 13.71
C GLN A 19 35.77 -21.29 12.49
N GLN A 20 36.02 -21.78 11.27
CA GLN A 20 35.46 -21.22 10.04
C GLN A 20 33.94 -21.32 10.00
N ARG A 21 33.38 -22.47 10.39
CA ARG A 21 31.93 -22.66 10.48
C ARG A 21 31.31 -21.71 11.50
N TYR A 22 31.92 -21.55 12.67
CA TYR A 22 31.48 -20.60 13.68
C TYR A 22 31.46 -19.17 13.13
N GLN A 23 32.55 -18.71 12.50
CA GLN A 23 32.61 -17.38 11.91
C GLN A 23 31.55 -17.16 10.82
N SER A 24 31.27 -18.16 10.01
CA SER A 24 30.19 -18.11 9.01
C SER A 24 28.82 -17.99 9.67
N LEU A 25 28.56 -18.79 10.70
CA LEU A 25 27.29 -18.76 11.44
C LEU A 25 27.10 -17.43 12.19
N ASP A 26 28.14 -16.90 12.81
CA ASP A 26 28.07 -15.63 13.53
C ASP A 26 27.81 -14.45 12.57
N ARG A 27 28.47 -14.42 11.40
CA ARG A 27 28.13 -13.44 10.34
C ARG A 27 26.68 -13.54 9.89
N ARG A 28 26.16 -14.76 9.71
CA ARG A 28 24.75 -14.98 9.32
C ARG A 28 23.79 -14.53 10.43
N ARG A 29 24.14 -14.76 11.70
CA ARG A 29 23.38 -14.29 12.86
C ARG A 29 23.30 -12.76 12.86
N ILE A 30 24.44 -12.07 12.75
CA ILE A 30 24.50 -10.61 12.72
C ILE A 30 23.66 -10.04 11.56
N GLN A 31 23.73 -10.66 10.38
CA GLN A 31 22.92 -10.23 9.23
C GLN A 31 21.42 -10.40 9.50
N ALA A 32 21.02 -11.54 10.09
CA ALA A 32 19.62 -11.80 10.42
C ALA A 32 19.11 -10.84 11.51
N GLU A 33 19.91 -10.54 12.53
CA GLU A 33 19.60 -9.57 13.58
C GLU A 33 19.41 -8.17 13.00
N THR A 34 20.32 -7.73 12.13
CA THR A 34 20.22 -6.44 11.41
C THR A 34 18.95 -6.38 10.57
N ASN A 35 18.64 -7.44 9.81
CA ASN A 35 17.45 -7.48 8.96
C ASN A 35 16.17 -7.42 9.80
N LEU A 36 16.13 -8.12 10.94
CA LEU A 36 15.00 -8.11 11.85
C LEU A 36 14.78 -6.71 12.46
N GLU A 37 15.86 -6.04 12.87
CA GLU A 37 15.79 -4.69 13.41
C GLU A 37 15.24 -3.69 12.36
N ASN A 38 15.74 -3.77 11.12
CA ASN A 38 15.26 -2.93 10.03
C ASN A 38 13.78 -3.18 9.72
N ALA A 39 13.35 -4.44 9.65
CA ALA A 39 11.95 -4.78 9.40
C ALA A 39 11.03 -4.28 10.52
N ARG A 40 11.48 -4.34 11.79
CA ARG A 40 10.72 -3.79 12.94
C ARG A 40 10.57 -2.28 12.85
N LYS A 41 11.67 -1.56 12.58
CA LYS A 41 11.66 -0.10 12.40
C LYS A 41 10.70 0.32 11.28
N GLU A 42 10.72 -0.42 10.18
CA GLU A 42 9.84 -0.15 9.04
C GLU A 42 8.36 -0.43 9.38
N LEU A 43 8.08 -1.53 10.08
CA LEU A 43 6.73 -1.84 10.55
C LEU A 43 6.19 -0.74 11.47
N GLU A 44 6.99 -0.29 12.43
CA GLU A 44 6.59 0.81 13.32
C GLU A 44 6.34 2.12 12.56
N ARG A 45 7.18 2.43 11.55
CA ARG A 45 6.98 3.59 10.68
C ARG A 45 5.63 3.50 9.96
N LEU A 46 5.34 2.36 9.34
CA LEU A 46 4.08 2.13 8.64
C LEU A 46 2.86 2.19 9.58
N GLN A 47 2.97 1.63 10.79
CA GLN A 47 1.91 1.71 11.80
C GLN A 47 1.65 3.16 12.24
N ARG A 48 2.70 3.95 12.48
CA ARG A 48 2.57 5.38 12.80
C ARG A 48 1.90 6.14 11.66
N GLU A 49 2.36 5.96 10.41
CA GLU A 49 1.74 6.61 9.24
C GLU A 49 0.28 6.24 9.06
N ALA A 50 -0.07 4.96 9.29
CA ALA A 50 -1.45 4.51 9.21
C ALA A 50 -2.32 5.15 10.30
N ARG A 51 -1.82 5.23 11.54
CA ARG A 51 -2.53 5.92 12.64
C ARG A 51 -2.66 7.42 12.40
N GLU A 52 -1.63 8.09 11.88
CA GLU A 52 -1.68 9.52 11.57
C GLU A 52 -2.67 9.84 10.44
N LYS A 53 -2.61 9.10 9.33
CA LYS A 53 -3.43 9.39 8.14
C LYS A 53 -4.86 8.88 8.25
N TYR A 54 -5.05 7.73 8.90
CA TYR A 54 -6.33 7.03 8.89
C TYR A 54 -6.90 6.80 10.29
N GLY A 55 -6.18 7.15 11.36
CA GLY A 55 -6.60 6.97 12.75
C GLY A 55 -6.43 5.55 13.28
N THR A 56 -5.93 4.60 12.46
CA THR A 56 -5.79 3.18 12.82
C THR A 56 -4.73 2.50 11.96
N ASP A 57 -4.00 1.54 12.52
CA ASP A 57 -3.07 0.63 11.83
C ASP A 57 -3.65 -0.78 11.62
N ASP A 58 -4.92 -0.98 11.98
CA ASP A 58 -5.63 -2.24 11.74
C ASP A 58 -6.05 -2.36 10.26
N ILE A 59 -5.53 -3.38 9.58
CA ILE A 59 -5.80 -3.67 8.17
C ILE A 59 -7.31 -3.81 7.88
N ALA A 60 -8.08 -4.43 8.77
CA ALA A 60 -9.51 -4.61 8.57
C ALA A 60 -10.24 -3.26 8.63
N GLN A 61 -9.86 -2.40 9.59
CA GLN A 61 -10.43 -1.06 9.71
C GLN A 61 -10.01 -0.15 8.56
N LEU A 62 -8.77 -0.24 8.08
CA LEU A 62 -8.28 0.47 6.91
C LEU A 62 -9.08 0.10 5.65
N ARG A 63 -9.37 -1.20 5.45
CA ARG A 63 -10.22 -1.66 4.35
C ARG A 63 -11.65 -1.12 4.45
N SER A 64 -12.23 -1.14 5.66
CA SER A 64 -13.58 -0.59 5.88
C SER A 64 -13.62 0.91 5.58
N LYS A 65 -12.61 1.68 6.02
CA LYS A 65 -12.49 3.11 5.72
C LYS A 65 -12.36 3.36 4.23
N LEU A 66 -11.58 2.55 3.52
CA LEU A 66 -11.44 2.66 2.07
C LEU A 66 -12.77 2.46 1.34
N GLU A 67 -13.54 1.44 1.71
CA GLU A 67 -14.85 1.21 1.10
C GLU A 67 -15.85 2.31 1.43
N GLN A 68 -15.84 2.83 2.67
CA GLN A 68 -16.64 4.01 3.02
C GLN A 68 -16.27 5.22 2.16
N MET A 69 -14.97 5.53 2.04
CA MET A 69 -14.49 6.65 1.22
C MET A 69 -14.87 6.49 -0.26
N LYS A 70 -14.87 5.27 -0.80
CA LYS A 70 -15.33 5.00 -2.16
C LYS A 70 -16.82 5.26 -2.30
N SER A 71 -17.64 4.77 -1.37
CA SER A 71 -19.09 5.03 -1.36
C SER A 71 -19.39 6.51 -1.28
N ASP A 72 -18.75 7.23 -0.35
CA ASP A 72 -18.94 8.68 -0.19
C ASP A 72 -18.52 9.45 -1.45
N ASN A 73 -17.44 9.04 -2.12
CA ASN A 73 -17.01 9.66 -3.37
C ASN A 73 -18.00 9.39 -4.50
N GLU A 74 -18.54 8.19 -4.58
CA GLU A 74 -19.52 7.82 -5.59
C GLU A 74 -20.83 8.59 -5.37
N ASP A 75 -21.25 8.79 -4.13
CA ASP A 75 -22.41 9.61 -3.77
C ASP A 75 -22.19 11.08 -4.14
N LYS A 76 -21.02 11.64 -3.82
CA LYS A 76 -20.63 13.00 -4.22
C LYS A 76 -20.58 13.17 -5.73
N ARG A 77 -20.03 12.19 -6.46
CA ARG A 77 -19.99 12.18 -7.93
C ARG A 77 -21.40 12.22 -8.51
N ARG A 78 -22.32 11.40 -7.99
CA ARG A 78 -23.73 11.39 -8.45
C ARG A 78 -24.43 12.71 -8.17
N SER A 79 -24.24 13.29 -6.97
CA SER A 79 -24.78 14.61 -6.64
C SER A 79 -24.26 15.68 -7.59
N TYR A 80 -22.95 15.67 -7.83
CA TYR A 80 -22.31 16.63 -8.73
C TYR A 80 -22.82 16.51 -10.17
N GLN A 81 -23.01 15.29 -10.68
CA GLN A 81 -23.62 15.07 -11.99
C GLN A 81 -25.05 15.65 -12.04
N SER A 82 -25.87 15.38 -11.03
CA SER A 82 -27.24 15.90 -10.98
C SER A 82 -27.28 17.43 -10.94
N ASP A 83 -26.33 18.07 -10.26
CA ASP A 83 -26.22 19.51 -10.25
C ASP A 83 -25.82 20.07 -11.62
N LEU A 84 -24.88 19.42 -12.32
CA LEU A 84 -24.49 19.80 -13.69
C LEU A 84 -25.67 19.66 -14.65
N ASP A 85 -26.37 18.52 -14.64
CA ASP A 85 -27.52 18.26 -15.52
C ASP A 85 -28.61 19.33 -15.32
N ARG A 86 -28.84 19.74 -14.07
CA ARG A 86 -29.78 20.82 -13.74
C ARG A 86 -29.31 22.16 -14.29
N ILE A 87 -28.05 22.53 -14.07
CA ILE A 87 -27.48 23.79 -14.56
C ILE A 87 -27.56 23.83 -16.10
N GLU A 88 -27.21 22.74 -16.78
CA GLU A 88 -27.28 22.62 -18.23
C GLU A 88 -28.72 22.78 -18.74
N SER A 89 -29.69 22.15 -18.06
CA SER A 89 -31.11 22.32 -18.40
C SER A 89 -31.59 23.76 -18.19
N GLU A 90 -31.22 24.40 -17.07
CA GLU A 90 -31.59 25.79 -16.78
C GLU A 90 -30.97 26.77 -17.78
N LEU A 91 -29.72 26.55 -18.19
CA LEU A 91 -29.04 27.33 -19.23
C LEU A 91 -29.74 27.18 -20.59
N THR A 92 -30.05 25.95 -21.00
CA THR A 92 -30.77 25.66 -22.25
C THR A 92 -32.13 26.38 -22.29
N ASP A 93 -32.84 26.39 -21.16
CA ASP A 93 -34.10 27.09 -21.00
C ASP A 93 -33.94 28.61 -21.15
N ILE A 94 -32.90 29.19 -20.56
CA ILE A 94 -32.58 30.61 -20.67
C ILE A 94 -32.22 30.98 -22.11
N GLU A 95 -31.35 30.20 -22.75
CA GLU A 95 -30.93 30.39 -24.15
C GLU A 95 -32.15 30.32 -25.09
N THR A 96 -33.00 29.31 -24.93
CA THR A 96 -34.24 29.17 -25.72
C THR A 96 -35.17 30.37 -25.51
N ARG A 97 -35.31 30.87 -24.28
CA ARG A 97 -36.13 32.06 -23.99
C ARG A 97 -35.51 33.32 -24.62
N TYR A 98 -34.19 33.46 -24.60
CA TYR A 98 -33.48 34.58 -25.20
C TYR A 98 -33.62 34.58 -26.73
N GLU A 99 -33.43 33.43 -27.39
CA GLU A 99 -33.64 33.28 -28.84
C GLU A 99 -35.08 33.60 -29.25
N ARG A 100 -36.07 33.12 -28.47
CA ARG A 100 -37.49 33.44 -28.71
C ARG A 100 -37.85 34.89 -28.44
N ALA A 101 -37.13 35.56 -27.53
CA ALA A 101 -37.31 36.97 -27.24
C ALA A 101 -36.73 37.90 -28.33
N GLY A 102 -35.97 37.34 -29.28
CA GLY A 102 -35.42 38.06 -30.43
C GLY A 102 -34.19 38.88 -30.07
N SER A 103 -33.10 38.63 -30.79
CA SER A 103 -31.84 39.38 -30.72
C SER A 103 -32.05 40.89 -30.78
N PRO A 104 -31.75 41.67 -29.72
CA PRO A 104 -31.66 43.12 -29.81
C PRO A 104 -30.22 43.49 -30.18
N GLY A 105 -29.82 43.30 -31.44
CA GLY A 105 -28.50 43.78 -31.85
C GLY A 105 -27.96 43.29 -33.18
N GLU A 106 -28.54 43.74 -34.30
CA GLU A 106 -27.76 44.10 -35.50
C GLU A 106 -28.46 45.29 -36.20
N PRO A 107 -27.95 46.52 -36.08
CA PRO A 107 -28.34 47.62 -36.96
C PRO A 107 -27.58 47.55 -38.30
N SER A 108 -28.33 47.71 -39.40
CA SER A 108 -27.81 48.03 -40.74
C SER A 108 -27.14 49.41 -40.79
#